data_AF-A0A7Y2IVC1-F1
#
_entry.id   AF-A0A7Y2IVC1-F1
#
_cell.length_a   1.000
_cell.length_b   1.000
_cell.length_c   1.000
_cell.angle_alpha   90.00
_cell.angle_beta   90.00
_cell.angle_gamma   90.00
#
_symmetry.space_group_name_H-M   'P 1'
#
loop_
_entity.id
_entity.type
_entity.pdbx_description
1 polymer ?
#
loop_
_entity_poly.entity_id
_entity_poly.type
_entity_poly.pdbx_seq_one_letter_code
_entity_poly.pdbx_strand_id
1 'polypeptide(L)'
;ALVALADLAISDTSPAAETAITILLAVVIGTVTFSGSFVAFAKLKGLMPGRPIVYSFTHWLNGALAAAAIGIGAWGIAAGNDTLFWVAAGIAAVLGILAVIPIGGADMPVVISLLNSMSGVAASTAGFVIDNSALIIGGALVGAAGLILTVQMAEAMNRTIANVLFSGFGGTTDAAEIGEKPVNRATPDDVAIALGYAETAVIVPGYGLAVAQAQHVVRKLGDELERRGVKVTYAIHPVAGRMPGHMNVLLAEADVPYDQLADLDQSNPLFPQTDVVLIIGANDVVNPSARDDAGSAIYGMPILEVDRARTVIVVKRSLSPGFAGIDNPLFYNEHTLMLFADGKKAVESVLTALDDL
;
A
#
# COMPACT_ATOMS: atom_id res chain seq x y z
N ALA A 1 23.61 -10.88 -1.94
CA ALA A 1 24.77 -9.97 -1.82
C ALA A 1 25.90 -10.57 -0.97
N LEU A 2 25.85 -10.54 0.37
CA LEU A 2 26.99 -10.99 1.19
C LEU A 2 27.38 -12.46 0.98
N VAL A 3 26.41 -13.36 0.82
CA VAL A 3 26.69 -14.79 0.50
C VAL A 3 27.51 -14.93 -0.79
N ALA A 4 27.16 -14.19 -1.83
CA ALA A 4 27.86 -14.22 -3.11
C ALA A 4 29.26 -13.59 -3.05
N LEU A 5 29.44 -12.55 -2.23
CA LEU A 5 30.77 -11.95 -2.00
C LEU A 5 31.66 -12.81 -1.11
N ALA A 6 31.07 -13.53 -0.16
CA ALA A 6 31.79 -14.47 0.70
C ALA A 6 32.30 -15.67 -0.10
N ASP A 7 31.47 -16.21 -1.00
CA ASP A 7 31.87 -17.30 -1.90
C ASP A 7 33.06 -16.91 -2.80
N LEU A 8 33.02 -15.68 -3.34
CA LEU A 8 34.12 -15.11 -4.12
C LEU A 8 35.41 -14.96 -3.29
N ALA A 9 35.31 -14.55 -2.02
CA ALA A 9 36.46 -14.36 -1.14
C ALA A 9 37.06 -15.67 -0.59
N ILE A 10 36.26 -16.75 -0.54
CA ILE A 10 36.68 -18.08 -0.06
C ILE A 10 37.24 -18.93 -1.21
N SER A 11 36.82 -18.65 -2.44
CA SER A 11 37.26 -19.40 -3.63
C SER A 11 38.66 -18.97 -4.08
N ASP A 12 39.65 -19.83 -3.89
CA ASP A 12 41.05 -19.60 -4.31
C ASP A 12 41.25 -19.58 -5.84
N THR A 13 40.24 -19.98 -6.61
CA THR A 13 40.25 -20.02 -8.08
C THR A 13 39.29 -19.01 -8.67
N SER A 14 39.71 -18.29 -9.72
CA SER A 14 38.83 -17.39 -10.46
C SER A 14 37.58 -18.15 -10.93
N PRO A 15 36.36 -17.68 -10.57
CA PRO A 15 35.13 -18.38 -10.90
C PRO A 15 34.94 -18.48 -12.40
N ALA A 16 34.29 -19.55 -12.85
CA ALA A 16 33.82 -19.65 -14.24
C ALA A 16 32.95 -18.44 -14.57
N ALA A 17 32.95 -18.01 -15.84
CA ALA A 17 32.23 -16.81 -16.28
C ALA A 17 30.73 -16.85 -15.88
N GLU A 18 30.11 -18.02 -15.91
CA GLU A 18 28.72 -18.24 -15.51
C GLU A 18 28.49 -17.96 -14.01
N THR A 19 29.35 -18.49 -13.14
CA THR A 19 29.30 -18.25 -11.69
C THR A 19 29.57 -16.77 -11.39
N ALA A 20 30.54 -16.16 -12.08
CA ALA A 20 30.89 -14.76 -11.88
C ALA A 20 29.74 -13.80 -12.27
N ILE A 21 29.03 -14.10 -13.36
CA ILE A 21 27.81 -13.36 -13.77
C ILE A 21 26.72 -13.52 -12.72
N THR A 22 26.53 -14.74 -12.20
CA THR A 22 25.52 -15.03 -11.17
C THR A 22 25.84 -14.28 -9.87
N ILE A 23 27.11 -14.24 -9.46
CA ILE A 23 27.59 -13.46 -8.32
C ILE A 23 27.29 -11.97 -8.53
N LEU A 24 27.61 -11.42 -9.71
CA LEU A 24 27.34 -10.02 -10.03
C LEU A 24 25.84 -9.68 -9.88
N LEU A 25 24.96 -10.50 -10.45
CA LEU A 25 23.51 -10.32 -10.34
C LEU A 25 23.04 -10.37 -8.88
N ALA A 26 23.51 -11.36 -8.11
CA ALA A 26 23.16 -11.52 -6.69
C ALA A 26 23.65 -10.35 -5.81
N VAL A 27 24.77 -9.73 -6.18
CA VAL A 27 25.32 -8.54 -5.51
C VAL A 27 24.51 -7.30 -5.86
N VAL A 28 24.30 -7.01 -7.14
CA VAL A 28 23.59 -5.80 -7.58
C VAL A 28 22.13 -5.82 -7.12
N ILE A 29 21.39 -6.89 -7.43
CA ILE A 29 19.98 -7.03 -7.07
C ILE A 29 19.82 -6.99 -5.56
N GLY A 30 20.59 -7.82 -4.83
CA GLY A 30 20.48 -7.90 -3.37
C GLY A 30 20.82 -6.59 -2.67
N THR A 31 21.79 -5.84 -3.16
CA THR A 31 22.21 -4.57 -2.52
C THR A 31 21.24 -3.44 -2.82
N VAL A 32 20.72 -3.34 -4.05
CA VAL A 32 19.64 -2.40 -4.40
C VAL A 32 18.40 -2.68 -3.54
N THR A 33 18.02 -3.95 -3.40
CA THR A 33 16.87 -4.35 -2.57
C THR A 33 17.07 -3.97 -1.12
N PHE A 34 18.25 -4.25 -0.57
CA PHE A 34 18.58 -3.94 0.82
C PHE A 34 18.50 -2.43 1.09
N SER A 35 19.22 -1.61 0.32
CA SER A 35 19.25 -0.17 0.58
C SER A 35 17.93 0.52 0.26
N GLY A 36 17.22 0.09 -0.79
CA GLY A 36 15.88 0.57 -1.12
C GLY A 36 14.85 0.26 -0.02
N SER A 37 14.94 -0.92 0.61
CA SER A 37 14.05 -1.31 1.72
C SER A 37 14.22 -0.43 2.96
N PHE A 38 15.45 0.02 3.25
CA PHE A 38 15.69 0.98 4.34
C PHE A 38 15.05 2.34 4.06
N VAL A 39 15.06 2.83 2.82
CA VAL A 39 14.37 4.07 2.45
C VAL A 39 12.86 3.90 2.57
N ALA A 40 12.30 2.79 2.09
CA ALA A 40 10.88 2.49 2.25
C ALA A 40 10.47 2.43 3.73
N PHE A 41 11.27 1.78 4.57
CA PHE A 41 11.08 1.76 6.02
C PHE A 41 11.09 3.16 6.63
N ALA A 42 12.11 3.99 6.30
CA ALA A 42 12.24 5.34 6.83
C ALA A 42 11.03 6.21 6.48
N LYS A 43 10.49 6.09 5.26
CA LYS A 43 9.28 6.80 4.83
C LYS A 43 8.03 6.35 5.57
N LEU A 44 7.83 5.03 5.71
CA LEU A 44 6.64 4.51 6.40
C LEU A 44 6.64 4.77 7.91
N LYS A 45 7.81 4.81 8.54
CA LYS A 45 7.96 5.20 9.95
C LYS A 45 7.87 6.70 10.19
N GLY A 46 7.87 7.53 9.13
CA GLY A 46 7.86 8.99 9.26
C GLY A 46 9.21 9.59 9.64
N LEU A 47 10.31 8.82 9.55
CA LEU A 47 11.68 9.33 9.69
C LEU A 47 12.08 10.18 8.47
N MET A 48 11.48 9.90 7.32
CA MET A 48 11.62 10.66 6.08
C MET A 48 10.24 11.16 5.62
N PRO A 49 10.13 12.35 4.99
CA PRO A 49 8.87 12.83 4.44
C PRO A 49 8.27 11.80 3.46
N GLY A 50 6.97 11.54 3.58
CA GLY A 50 6.25 10.66 2.66
C GLY A 50 5.99 11.26 1.27
N ARG A 51 6.24 12.55 1.08
CA ARG A 51 6.11 13.19 -0.24
C ARG A 51 7.28 12.78 -1.16
N PRO A 52 7.04 12.63 -2.48
CA PRO A 52 8.11 12.49 -3.48
C PRO A 52 9.21 13.55 -3.29
N ILE A 53 10.48 13.12 -3.20
CA ILE A 53 11.63 14.01 -3.22
C ILE A 53 12.29 13.84 -4.59
N VAL A 54 11.87 14.66 -5.54
CA VAL A 54 12.40 14.66 -6.91
C VAL A 54 13.61 15.58 -7.01
N TYR A 55 14.64 15.13 -7.72
CA TYR A 55 15.82 15.93 -8.07
C TYR A 55 16.01 15.91 -9.60
N SER A 56 16.65 16.95 -10.13
CA SER A 56 16.88 17.09 -11.58
C SER A 56 17.64 15.87 -12.13
N PHE A 57 17.18 15.32 -13.25
CA PHE A 57 17.76 14.15 -13.95
C PHE A 57 17.70 12.80 -13.20
N THR A 58 16.74 12.62 -12.29
CA THR A 58 16.53 11.38 -11.52
C THR A 58 16.67 10.09 -12.35
N HIS A 59 15.93 9.95 -13.45
CA HIS A 59 15.94 8.72 -14.25
C HIS A 59 17.27 8.47 -14.96
N TRP A 60 17.89 9.54 -15.47
CA TRP A 60 19.19 9.43 -16.13
C TRP A 60 20.28 9.05 -15.13
N LEU A 61 20.28 9.64 -13.94
CA LEU A 61 21.22 9.27 -12.88
C LEU A 61 21.03 7.82 -12.44
N ASN A 62 19.79 7.39 -12.22
CA ASN A 62 19.51 6.01 -11.82
C ASN A 62 19.92 5.01 -12.92
N GLY A 63 19.64 5.33 -14.18
CA GLY A 63 20.09 4.53 -15.33
C GLY A 63 21.62 4.48 -15.45
N ALA A 64 22.31 5.61 -15.25
CA ALA A 64 23.77 5.69 -15.26
C ALA A 64 24.39 4.88 -14.12
N LEU A 65 23.82 4.94 -12.92
CA LEU A 65 24.28 4.15 -11.76
C LEU A 65 24.05 2.65 -11.98
N ALA A 66 22.92 2.25 -12.56
CA ALA A 66 22.66 0.85 -12.91
C ALA A 66 23.68 0.33 -13.95
N ALA A 67 23.91 1.11 -15.01
CA ALA A 67 24.90 0.78 -16.02
C ALA A 67 26.33 0.74 -15.44
N ALA A 68 26.67 1.66 -14.54
CA ALA A 68 27.97 1.70 -13.87
C ALA A 68 28.18 0.49 -12.95
N ALA A 69 27.16 0.09 -12.17
CA ALA A 69 27.24 -1.09 -11.30
C ALA A 69 27.47 -2.36 -12.11
N ILE A 70 26.73 -2.54 -13.21
CA ILE A 70 26.89 -3.70 -14.11
C ILE A 70 28.24 -3.64 -14.83
N GLY A 71 28.63 -2.47 -15.35
CA GLY A 71 29.88 -2.28 -16.10
C GLY A 71 31.13 -2.51 -15.24
N ILE A 72 31.15 -2.01 -14.01
CA ILE A 72 32.24 -2.24 -13.06
C ILE A 72 32.29 -3.72 -12.64
N GLY A 73 31.13 -4.34 -12.43
CA GLY A 73 31.06 -5.78 -12.19
C GLY A 73 31.62 -6.61 -13.33
N ALA A 74 31.21 -6.33 -14.57
CA ALA A 74 31.71 -7.00 -15.77
C ALA A 74 33.22 -6.77 -15.96
N TRP A 75 33.71 -5.57 -15.65
CA TRP A 75 35.15 -5.30 -15.62
C TRP A 75 35.87 -6.10 -14.53
N GLY A 76 35.25 -6.28 -13.36
CA GLY A 76 35.70 -7.19 -12.29
C GLY A 76 35.90 -8.62 -12.78
N ILE A 77 34.93 -9.13 -13.55
CA ILE A 77 35.00 -10.47 -14.17
C ILE A 77 36.15 -10.55 -15.16
N ALA A 78 36.28 -9.58 -16.06
CA ALA A 78 37.31 -9.58 -17.10
C ALA A 78 38.73 -9.39 -16.54
N ALA A 79 38.88 -8.59 -15.48
CA ALA A 79 40.16 -8.29 -14.84
C ALA A 79 40.53 -9.29 -13.72
N GLY A 80 39.62 -10.18 -13.32
CA GLY A 80 39.81 -11.07 -12.17
C GLY A 80 40.03 -10.33 -10.85
N ASN A 81 39.36 -9.18 -10.66
CA ASN A 81 39.55 -8.34 -9.48
C ASN A 81 38.28 -8.28 -8.63
N ASP A 82 38.34 -8.97 -7.49
CA ASP A 82 37.26 -9.10 -6.51
C ASP A 82 36.84 -7.76 -5.89
N THR A 83 37.76 -6.81 -5.79
CA THR A 83 37.49 -5.47 -5.23
C THR A 83 36.42 -4.74 -6.07
N LEU A 84 36.37 -4.98 -7.37
CA LEU A 84 35.40 -4.33 -8.26
C LEU A 84 33.96 -4.79 -7.97
N PHE A 85 33.75 -5.98 -7.41
CA PHE A 85 32.42 -6.41 -6.96
C PHE A 85 31.94 -5.62 -5.74
N TRP A 86 32.84 -5.26 -4.82
CA TRP A 86 32.53 -4.38 -3.69
C TRP A 86 32.22 -2.96 -4.14
N VAL A 87 32.93 -2.45 -5.15
CA VAL A 87 32.62 -1.15 -5.76
C VAL A 87 31.24 -1.19 -6.43
N ALA A 88 30.94 -2.24 -7.18
CA ALA A 88 29.62 -2.45 -7.78
C ALA A 88 28.52 -2.53 -6.70
N ALA A 89 28.77 -3.18 -5.57
CA ALA A 89 27.86 -3.20 -4.42
C ALA A 89 27.65 -1.79 -3.84
N GLY A 90 28.70 -0.98 -3.69
CA GLY A 90 28.59 0.41 -3.24
C GLY A 90 27.72 1.26 -4.16
N ILE A 91 27.90 1.14 -5.48
CA ILE A 91 27.08 1.84 -6.47
C ILE A 91 25.63 1.33 -6.43
N ALA A 92 25.42 0.02 -6.32
CA ALA A 92 24.10 -0.59 -6.16
C ALA A 92 23.39 -0.12 -4.89
N ALA A 93 24.11 0.09 -3.79
CA ALA A 93 23.55 0.64 -2.56
C ALA A 93 23.05 2.07 -2.77
N VAL A 94 23.85 2.92 -3.41
CA VAL A 94 23.45 4.30 -3.77
C VAL A 94 22.26 4.29 -4.72
N LEU A 95 22.26 3.40 -5.72
CA LEU A 95 21.16 3.22 -6.65
C LEU A 95 19.86 2.86 -5.92
N GLY A 96 19.88 1.90 -4.99
CA GLY A 96 18.66 1.54 -4.25
C GLY A 96 18.10 2.68 -3.40
N ILE A 97 18.97 3.53 -2.83
CA ILE A 97 18.54 4.73 -2.11
C ILE A 97 17.88 5.72 -3.08
N LEU A 98 18.58 6.06 -4.16
CA LEU A 98 18.16 7.06 -5.15
C LEU A 98 16.96 6.60 -6.01
N ALA A 99 16.74 5.30 -6.15
CA ALA A 99 15.58 4.75 -6.83
C ALA A 99 14.29 4.87 -6.00
N VAL A 100 14.36 4.77 -4.67
CA VAL A 100 13.17 4.76 -3.79
C VAL A 100 12.81 6.16 -3.25
N ILE A 101 13.79 7.07 -3.14
CA ILE A 101 13.57 8.46 -2.69
C ILE A 101 12.52 9.24 -3.51
N PRO A 102 12.48 9.14 -4.86
CA PRO A 102 11.50 9.87 -5.67
C PRO A 102 10.08 9.34 -5.51
N ILE A 103 9.90 8.10 -5.05
CA ILE A 103 8.59 7.45 -5.03
C ILE A 103 7.75 8.03 -3.88
N GLY A 104 6.49 8.38 -4.16
CA GLY A 104 5.58 8.90 -3.15
C GLY A 104 5.20 7.84 -2.12
N GLY A 105 4.81 8.27 -0.92
CA GLY A 105 4.33 7.38 0.13
C GLY A 105 3.11 6.55 -0.29
N ALA A 106 2.39 6.99 -1.33
CA ALA A 106 1.14 6.41 -1.82
C ALA A 106 1.42 5.05 -2.43
N ASP A 107 2.51 5.04 -3.19
CA ASP A 107 2.96 3.92 -3.99
C ASP A 107 3.98 3.06 -3.22
N MET A 108 4.32 3.43 -1.98
CA MET A 108 5.23 2.64 -1.13
C MET A 108 4.79 1.17 -0.99
N PRO A 109 3.49 0.84 -0.85
CA PRO A 109 3.09 -0.57 -0.80
C PRO A 109 3.52 -1.35 -2.06
N VAL A 110 3.39 -0.75 -3.25
CA VAL A 110 3.83 -1.36 -4.51
C VAL A 110 5.35 -1.52 -4.54
N VAL A 111 6.09 -0.51 -4.08
CA VAL A 111 7.56 -0.57 -3.99
C VAL A 111 8.02 -1.65 -3.02
N ILE A 112 7.35 -1.82 -1.88
CA ILE A 112 7.67 -2.88 -0.92
C ILE A 112 7.45 -4.26 -1.54
N SER A 113 6.34 -4.46 -2.24
CA SER A 113 6.06 -5.72 -2.93
C SER A 113 7.11 -6.01 -4.01
N LEU A 114 7.53 -4.98 -4.76
CA LEU A 114 8.58 -5.11 -5.77
C LEU A 114 9.94 -5.45 -5.14
N LEU A 115 10.32 -4.77 -4.05
CA LEU A 115 11.56 -5.04 -3.33
C LEU A 115 11.54 -6.46 -2.74
N ASN A 116 10.38 -6.93 -2.25
CA ASN A 116 10.20 -8.31 -1.81
C ASN A 116 10.41 -9.32 -2.95
N SER A 117 9.83 -9.07 -4.13
CA SER A 117 10.09 -9.85 -5.35
C SER A 117 11.58 -9.90 -5.68
N MET A 118 12.25 -8.74 -5.68
CA MET A 118 13.68 -8.64 -5.96
C MET A 118 14.54 -9.37 -4.92
N SER A 119 14.10 -9.43 -3.65
CA SER A 119 14.76 -10.23 -2.62
C SER A 119 14.71 -11.74 -2.94
N GLY A 120 13.58 -12.22 -3.48
CA GLY A 120 13.44 -13.60 -3.96
C GLY A 120 14.37 -13.90 -5.14
N VAL A 121 14.44 -13.00 -6.12
CA VAL A 121 15.37 -13.11 -7.26
C VAL A 121 16.83 -13.09 -6.79
N ALA A 122 17.19 -12.23 -5.83
CA ALA A 122 18.53 -12.19 -5.24
C ALA A 122 18.87 -13.47 -4.45
N ALA A 123 17.88 -14.06 -3.76
CA ALA A 123 18.05 -15.34 -3.08
C ALA A 123 18.26 -16.48 -4.09
N SER A 124 17.44 -16.54 -5.16
CA SER A 124 17.57 -17.56 -6.19
C SER A 124 18.93 -17.51 -6.90
N THR A 125 19.38 -16.30 -7.25
CA THR A 125 20.72 -16.09 -7.84
C THR A 125 21.83 -16.49 -6.86
N ALA A 126 21.73 -16.14 -5.57
CA ALA A 126 22.67 -16.64 -4.57
C ALA A 126 22.65 -18.18 -4.44
N GLY A 127 21.49 -18.82 -4.63
CA GLY A 127 21.35 -20.27 -4.65
C GLY A 127 22.11 -20.93 -5.80
N PHE A 128 22.16 -20.31 -6.97
CA PHE A 128 22.99 -20.77 -8.09
C PHE A 128 24.49 -20.64 -7.81
N VAL A 129 24.92 -19.65 -7.01
CA VAL A 129 26.33 -19.48 -6.64
C VAL A 129 26.83 -20.64 -5.78
N ILE A 130 26.03 -21.05 -4.79
CA ILE A 130 26.41 -22.08 -3.80
C ILE A 130 25.83 -23.48 -4.11
N ASP A 131 25.30 -23.67 -5.31
CA ASP A 131 24.63 -24.91 -5.76
C ASP A 131 23.56 -25.45 -4.79
N ASN A 132 22.70 -24.55 -4.26
CA ASN A 132 21.67 -24.90 -3.29
C ASN A 132 20.27 -24.85 -3.92
N SER A 133 19.74 -26.03 -4.24
CA SER A 133 18.41 -26.17 -4.87
C SER A 133 17.28 -25.59 -4.02
N ALA A 134 17.34 -25.68 -2.68
CA ALA A 134 16.30 -25.12 -1.82
C ALA A 134 16.27 -23.59 -1.91
N LEU A 135 17.44 -22.94 -1.96
CA LEU A 135 17.54 -21.49 -2.10
C LEU A 135 17.10 -21.02 -3.50
N ILE A 136 17.43 -21.80 -4.54
CA ILE A 136 16.98 -21.54 -5.92
C ILE A 136 15.44 -21.59 -5.99
N ILE A 137 14.84 -22.69 -5.53
CA ILE A 137 13.39 -22.92 -5.58
C ILE A 137 12.64 -21.92 -4.70
N GLY A 138 13.09 -21.75 -3.45
CA GLY A 138 12.46 -20.81 -2.51
C GLY A 138 12.55 -19.36 -2.99
N GLY A 139 13.71 -18.94 -3.50
CA GLY A 139 13.90 -17.60 -4.06
C GLY A 139 13.03 -17.36 -5.31
N ALA A 140 12.96 -18.33 -6.22
CA ALA A 140 12.14 -18.23 -7.42
C ALA A 140 10.64 -18.12 -7.09
N LEU A 141 10.16 -18.92 -6.12
CA LEU A 141 8.78 -18.86 -5.64
C LEU A 141 8.43 -17.48 -5.07
N VAL A 142 9.29 -16.95 -4.17
CA VAL A 142 9.09 -15.63 -3.55
C VAL A 142 9.16 -14.52 -4.60
N GLY A 143 10.11 -14.61 -5.55
CA GLY A 143 10.25 -13.66 -6.64
C GLY A 143 9.00 -13.60 -7.52
N ALA A 144 8.52 -14.76 -7.99
CA ALA A 144 7.34 -14.83 -8.84
C ALA A 144 6.08 -14.34 -8.12
N ALA A 145 5.84 -14.80 -6.89
CA ALA A 145 4.68 -14.40 -6.10
C ALA A 145 4.69 -12.88 -5.79
N GLY A 146 5.84 -12.33 -5.42
CA GLY A 146 6.00 -10.90 -5.18
C GLY A 146 5.74 -10.06 -6.42
N LEU A 147 6.20 -10.51 -7.60
CA LEU A 147 5.96 -9.79 -8.85
C LEU A 147 4.47 -9.78 -9.23
N ILE A 148 3.79 -10.92 -9.11
CA ILE A 148 2.34 -11.03 -9.36
C ILE A 148 1.58 -10.08 -8.42
N LEU A 149 1.90 -10.11 -7.12
CA LEU A 149 1.28 -9.22 -6.14
C LEU A 149 1.54 -7.74 -6.49
N THR A 150 2.76 -7.40 -6.92
CA THR A 150 3.11 -6.03 -7.34
C THR A 150 2.24 -5.56 -8.50
N VAL A 151 2.01 -6.41 -9.50
CA VAL A 151 1.16 -6.09 -10.66
C VAL A 151 -0.28 -5.87 -10.20
N GLN A 152 -0.84 -6.79 -9.43
CA GLN A 152 -2.22 -6.69 -8.93
C GLN A 152 -2.45 -5.44 -8.08
N MET A 153 -1.48 -5.06 -7.24
CA MET A 153 -1.55 -3.83 -6.46
C MET A 153 -1.51 -2.58 -7.34
N ALA A 154 -0.64 -2.56 -8.35
CA ALA A 154 -0.53 -1.43 -9.26
C ALA A 154 -1.84 -1.25 -10.06
N GLU A 155 -2.39 -2.36 -10.59
CA GLU A 155 -3.70 -2.38 -11.27
C GLU A 155 -4.83 -1.92 -10.35
N ALA A 156 -4.87 -2.37 -9.10
CA ALA A 156 -5.87 -1.92 -8.12
C ALA A 156 -5.76 -0.42 -7.77
N MET A 157 -4.61 0.21 -8.02
CA MET A 157 -4.40 1.66 -7.90
C MET A 157 -4.59 2.41 -9.23
N ASN A 158 -5.02 1.74 -10.30
CA ASN A 158 -5.03 2.22 -11.68
C ASN A 158 -3.70 2.87 -12.12
N ARG A 159 -2.58 2.25 -11.71
CA ARG A 159 -1.22 2.66 -12.07
C ARG A 159 -0.47 1.48 -12.68
N THR A 160 0.42 1.74 -13.63
CA THR A 160 1.36 0.72 -14.10
C THR A 160 2.60 0.69 -13.21
N ILE A 161 3.35 -0.42 -13.20
CA ILE A 161 4.64 -0.50 -12.48
C ILE A 161 5.61 0.59 -12.98
N ALA A 162 5.62 0.85 -14.29
CA ALA A 162 6.42 1.92 -14.88
C ALA A 162 6.00 3.30 -14.34
N ASN A 163 4.70 3.55 -14.23
CA ASN A 163 4.21 4.78 -13.63
C ASN A 163 4.68 4.86 -12.18
N VAL A 164 4.55 3.82 -11.37
CA VAL A 164 5.01 3.88 -9.96
C VAL A 164 6.52 4.14 -9.82
N LEU A 165 7.35 3.48 -10.63
CA LEU A 165 8.82 3.59 -10.55
C LEU A 165 9.37 4.87 -11.19
N PHE A 166 8.67 5.41 -12.18
CA PHE A 166 9.11 6.57 -12.96
C PHE A 166 8.18 7.79 -12.83
N SER A 167 7.19 7.76 -11.92
CA SER A 167 6.32 8.90 -11.59
C SER A 167 7.09 9.94 -10.76
N GLY A 168 8.01 10.62 -11.46
CA GLY A 168 8.50 11.95 -11.10
C GLY A 168 7.89 13.04 -11.99
N PHE A 169 7.01 12.67 -12.94
CA PHE A 169 6.49 13.55 -14.00
C PHE A 169 4.98 13.38 -14.28
N GLY A 170 4.21 12.87 -13.31
CA GLY A 170 2.77 12.68 -13.46
C GLY A 170 1.97 13.65 -12.59
N GLY A 171 1.68 14.84 -13.13
CA GLY A 171 0.67 15.77 -12.62
C GLY A 171 0.98 16.41 -11.27
N THR A 172 1.48 17.65 -11.29
CA THR A 172 0.94 18.64 -10.36
C THR A 172 -0.53 18.84 -10.74
N THR A 173 -1.40 17.95 -10.29
CA THR A 173 -2.78 18.36 -10.09
C THR A 173 -2.70 19.39 -8.99
N ASP A 174 -2.95 20.64 -9.35
CA ASP A 174 -3.20 21.70 -8.40
C ASP A 174 -4.10 21.11 -7.32
N ALA A 175 -3.67 21.22 -6.06
CA ALA A 175 -4.56 20.94 -4.95
C ALA A 175 -5.82 21.76 -5.22
N ALA A 176 -6.89 21.09 -5.62
CA ALA A 176 -8.16 21.76 -5.84
C ALA A 176 -8.41 22.58 -4.58
N GLU A 177 -8.68 23.88 -4.75
CA GLU A 177 -9.07 24.73 -3.63
C GLU A 177 -10.11 23.96 -2.84
N ILE A 178 -9.77 23.64 -1.59
CA ILE A 178 -10.72 23.06 -0.64
C ILE A 178 -11.70 24.19 -0.35
N GLY A 179 -12.69 24.34 -1.24
CA GLY A 179 -13.75 25.30 -1.06
C GLY A 179 -14.45 24.97 0.26
N GLU A 180 -14.83 26.00 1.01
CA GLU A 180 -15.68 25.86 2.20
C GLU A 180 -17.10 25.42 1.77
N LYS A 181 -17.23 24.17 1.31
CA LYS A 181 -18.51 23.56 1.03
C LYS A 181 -19.10 23.06 2.36
N PRO A 182 -20.37 23.36 2.65
CA PRO A 182 -21.00 22.90 3.88
C PRO A 182 -21.04 21.37 3.91
N VAL A 183 -20.76 20.79 5.09
CA VAL A 183 -20.85 19.35 5.33
C VAL A 183 -21.90 19.08 6.40
N ASN A 184 -22.67 18.01 6.23
CA ASN A 184 -23.67 17.61 7.21
C ASN A 184 -22.96 16.94 8.38
N ARG A 185 -22.96 17.59 9.55
CA ARG A 185 -22.33 17.05 10.77
C ARG A 185 -23.32 16.19 11.52
N ALA A 186 -22.89 15.02 11.94
CA ALA A 186 -23.66 14.13 12.80
C ALA A 186 -23.01 13.98 14.17
N THR A 187 -23.83 13.79 15.19
CA THR A 187 -23.43 13.40 16.54
C THR A 187 -23.39 11.86 16.65
N PRO A 188 -22.71 11.31 17.68
CA PRO A 188 -22.76 9.86 17.92
C PRO A 188 -24.18 9.31 18.07
N ASP A 189 -25.09 10.08 18.67
CA ASP A 189 -26.50 9.73 18.83
C ASP A 189 -27.22 9.60 17.48
N ASP A 190 -27.00 10.55 16.57
CA ASP A 190 -27.58 10.50 15.21
C ASP A 190 -27.12 9.25 14.46
N VAL A 191 -25.83 8.90 14.60
CA VAL A 191 -25.24 7.70 13.99
C VAL A 191 -25.79 6.42 14.61
N ALA A 192 -25.96 6.39 15.93
CA ALA A 192 -26.54 5.25 16.64
C ALA A 192 -28.01 5.04 16.23
N ILE A 193 -28.79 6.11 16.09
CA ILE A 193 -30.17 6.04 15.57
C ILE A 193 -30.20 5.48 14.15
N ALA A 194 -29.35 6.01 13.26
CA ALA A 194 -29.28 5.55 11.87
C ALA A 194 -28.94 4.05 11.79
N LEU A 195 -27.96 3.60 12.58
CA LEU A 195 -27.54 2.20 12.62
C LEU A 195 -28.56 1.28 13.32
N GLY A 196 -29.20 1.76 14.39
CA GLY A 196 -30.15 0.97 15.18
C GLY A 196 -31.46 0.65 14.45
N TYR A 197 -31.85 1.46 13.47
CA TYR A 197 -33.03 1.23 12.64
C TYR A 197 -32.72 0.69 11.24
N ALA A 198 -31.45 0.42 10.93
CA ALA A 198 -31.05 -0.14 9.64
C ALA A 198 -31.37 -1.64 9.58
N GLU A 199 -31.78 -2.16 8.42
CA GLU A 199 -31.86 -3.61 8.20
C GLU A 199 -30.50 -4.15 7.71
N THR A 200 -29.76 -3.32 6.98
CA THR A 200 -28.47 -3.65 6.39
C THR A 200 -27.42 -2.57 6.66
N ALA A 201 -26.26 -2.99 7.19
CA ALA A 201 -25.15 -2.10 7.48
C ALA A 201 -23.85 -2.61 6.84
N VAL A 202 -23.17 -1.75 6.09
CA VAL A 202 -21.85 -2.06 5.51
C VAL A 202 -20.79 -1.21 6.17
N ILE A 203 -19.79 -1.85 6.78
CA ILE A 203 -18.67 -1.17 7.42
C ILE A 203 -17.50 -1.14 6.42
N VAL A 204 -16.99 0.06 6.14
CA VAL A 204 -15.86 0.28 5.24
C VAL A 204 -14.63 0.70 6.05
N PRO A 205 -13.72 -0.24 6.39
CA PRO A 205 -12.52 0.06 7.13
C PRO A 205 -11.48 0.75 6.23
N GLY A 206 -10.81 1.77 6.77
CA GLY A 206 -9.68 2.43 6.12
C GLY A 206 -8.45 2.53 7.02
N TYR A 207 -7.41 3.19 6.53
CA TYR A 207 -6.17 3.35 7.29
C TYR A 207 -6.36 4.07 8.63
N GLY A 208 -7.34 4.97 8.74
CA GLY A 208 -7.65 5.63 10.01
C GLY A 208 -8.10 4.68 11.12
N LEU A 209 -8.76 3.56 10.79
CA LEU A 209 -9.10 2.50 11.75
C LEU A 209 -7.84 1.87 12.34
N ALA A 210 -6.85 1.57 11.49
CA ALA A 210 -5.57 0.99 11.92
C ALA A 210 -4.77 1.95 12.80
N VAL A 211 -4.73 3.24 12.46
CA VAL A 211 -4.03 4.26 13.27
C VAL A 211 -4.67 4.40 14.66
N ALA A 212 -6.00 4.35 14.74
CA ALA A 212 -6.73 4.47 15.98
C ALA A 212 -6.77 3.17 16.80
N GLN A 213 -6.31 2.04 16.24
CA GLN A 213 -6.43 0.71 16.85
C GLN A 213 -7.89 0.39 17.23
N ALA A 214 -8.80 0.67 16.29
CA ALA A 214 -10.24 0.57 16.53
C ALA A 214 -10.85 -0.78 16.12
N GLN A 215 -10.07 -1.73 15.59
CA GLN A 215 -10.55 -3.00 15.04
C GLN A 215 -11.42 -3.80 16.04
N HIS A 216 -11.01 -3.90 17.31
CA HIS A 216 -11.79 -4.62 18.32
C HIS A 216 -13.09 -3.91 18.70
N VAL A 217 -13.12 -2.57 18.66
CA VAL A 217 -14.34 -1.81 18.96
C VAL A 217 -15.32 -1.92 17.78
N VAL A 218 -14.80 -1.91 16.56
CA VAL A 218 -15.58 -2.12 15.34
C VAL A 218 -16.18 -3.53 15.29
N ARG A 219 -15.46 -4.55 15.77
CA ARG A 219 -16.04 -5.90 15.96
C ARG A 219 -17.20 -5.87 16.94
N LYS A 220 -17.02 -5.26 18.12
CA LYS A 220 -18.09 -5.12 19.13
C LYS A 220 -19.32 -4.40 18.61
N LEU A 221 -19.12 -3.35 17.81
CA LEU A 221 -20.23 -2.66 17.13
C LEU A 221 -20.95 -3.60 16.16
N GLY A 222 -20.21 -4.38 15.36
CA GLY A 222 -20.79 -5.41 14.50
C GLY A 222 -21.61 -6.42 15.28
N ASP A 223 -21.07 -6.96 16.37
CA ASP A 223 -21.78 -7.92 17.25
C ASP A 223 -23.06 -7.36 17.87
N GLU A 224 -23.08 -6.07 18.22
CA GLU A 224 -24.27 -5.41 18.77
C GLU A 224 -25.34 -5.21 17.69
N LEU A 225 -24.94 -4.79 16.49
CA LEU A 225 -25.84 -4.64 15.35
C LEU A 225 -26.45 -5.99 14.93
N GLU A 226 -25.64 -7.06 14.90
CA GLU A 226 -26.12 -8.41 14.62
C GLU A 226 -27.10 -8.92 15.68
N ARG A 227 -26.85 -8.63 16.96
CA ARG A 227 -27.78 -8.96 18.05
C ARG A 227 -29.14 -8.26 17.90
N ARG A 228 -29.17 -7.09 17.25
CA ARG A 228 -30.39 -6.35 16.89
C ARG A 228 -31.02 -6.83 15.58
N GLY A 229 -30.43 -7.81 14.91
CA GLY A 229 -30.93 -8.39 13.66
C GLY A 229 -30.49 -7.65 12.40
N VAL A 230 -29.56 -6.69 12.50
CA VAL A 230 -29.00 -5.97 11.35
C VAL A 230 -28.01 -6.88 10.64
N LYS A 231 -28.09 -6.96 9.31
CA LYS A 231 -27.10 -7.69 8.51
C LYS A 231 -25.85 -6.84 8.33
N VAL A 232 -24.75 -7.24 8.96
CA VAL A 232 -23.46 -6.54 8.90
C VAL A 232 -22.52 -7.20 7.88
N THR A 233 -21.93 -6.38 7.00
CA THR A 233 -20.90 -6.81 6.05
C THR A 233 -19.71 -5.85 6.12
N TYR A 234 -18.48 -6.35 6.03
CA TYR A 234 -17.26 -5.55 5.96
C TYR A 234 -16.78 -5.48 4.50
N ALA A 235 -16.85 -4.30 3.90
CA ALA A 235 -16.42 -4.09 2.51
C ALA A 235 -14.96 -3.65 2.47
N ILE A 236 -14.08 -4.52 1.98
CA ILE A 236 -12.64 -4.29 1.97
C ILE A 236 -12.17 -3.88 0.58
N HIS A 237 -11.54 -2.71 0.51
CA HIS A 237 -10.84 -2.29 -0.70
C HIS A 237 -9.45 -2.95 -0.77
N PRO A 238 -9.00 -3.49 -1.91
CA PRO A 238 -7.71 -4.18 -2.04
C PRO A 238 -6.49 -3.36 -1.58
N VAL A 239 -6.53 -2.05 -1.79
CA VAL A 239 -5.48 -1.09 -1.40
C VAL A 239 -5.81 -0.29 -0.13
N ALA A 240 -6.80 -0.71 0.66
CA ALA A 240 -7.07 -0.07 1.95
C ALA A 240 -5.90 -0.31 2.93
N GLY A 241 -5.34 0.79 3.46
CA GLY A 241 -4.28 0.74 4.45
C GLY A 241 -2.91 1.13 3.89
N ARG A 242 -1.86 0.45 4.34
CA ARG A 242 -0.45 0.67 3.95
C ARG A 242 0.29 -0.59 3.49
N MET A 243 -0.41 -1.72 3.40
CA MET A 243 0.13 -2.98 2.88
C MET A 243 -1.02 -3.78 2.25
N PRO A 244 -0.74 -4.70 1.32
CA PRO A 244 -1.75 -5.64 0.82
C PRO A 244 -2.40 -6.42 1.95
N GLY A 245 -3.73 -6.53 1.91
CA GLY A 245 -4.48 -7.26 2.92
C GLY A 245 -4.39 -6.66 4.33
N HIS A 246 -3.97 -5.40 4.48
CA HIS A 246 -3.83 -4.76 5.80
C HIS A 246 -5.12 -4.88 6.61
N MET A 247 -6.26 -4.55 6.00
CA MET A 247 -7.55 -4.60 6.68
C MET A 247 -7.98 -6.04 6.98
N ASN A 248 -7.75 -6.99 6.07
CA ASN A 248 -8.07 -8.40 6.29
C ASN A 248 -7.34 -8.95 7.52
N VAL A 249 -6.05 -8.65 7.67
CA VAL A 249 -5.25 -9.11 8.81
C VAL A 249 -5.72 -8.46 10.12
N LEU A 250 -6.00 -7.16 10.14
CA LEU A 250 -6.47 -6.47 11.35
C LEU A 250 -7.87 -6.92 11.78
N LEU A 251 -8.77 -7.19 10.83
CA LEU A 251 -10.09 -7.70 11.15
C LEU A 251 -10.04 -9.17 11.58
N ALA A 252 -9.15 -9.98 11.01
CA ALA A 252 -8.89 -11.34 11.48
C ALA A 252 -8.30 -11.35 12.90
N GLU A 253 -7.39 -10.42 13.22
CA GLU A 253 -6.89 -10.23 14.60
C GLU A 253 -8.02 -9.85 15.58
N ALA A 254 -9.02 -9.11 15.11
CA ALA A 254 -10.21 -8.78 15.88
C ALA A 254 -11.28 -9.88 15.89
N ASP A 255 -10.99 -11.07 15.36
CA ASP A 255 -11.90 -12.22 15.30
C ASP A 255 -13.20 -11.93 14.53
N VAL A 256 -13.08 -11.18 13.42
CA VAL A 256 -14.17 -10.98 12.46
C VAL A 256 -14.28 -12.23 11.56
N PRO A 257 -15.47 -12.83 11.43
CA PRO A 257 -15.69 -13.97 10.54
C PRO A 257 -15.39 -13.65 9.06
N TYR A 258 -14.68 -14.55 8.37
CA TYR A 258 -14.26 -14.35 6.98
C TYR A 258 -15.43 -14.27 5.99
N ASP A 259 -16.59 -14.86 6.29
CA ASP A 259 -17.80 -14.79 5.48
C ASP A 259 -18.44 -13.39 5.46
N GLN A 260 -18.12 -12.56 6.47
CA GLN A 260 -18.54 -11.17 6.52
C GLN A 260 -17.58 -10.23 5.79
N LEU A 261 -16.38 -10.71 5.44
CA LEU A 261 -15.38 -9.96 4.69
C LEU A 261 -15.69 -10.07 3.20
N ALA A 262 -16.24 -9.01 2.63
CA ALA A 262 -16.54 -8.92 1.21
C ALA A 262 -15.47 -8.10 0.48
N ASP A 263 -14.95 -8.66 -0.61
CA ASP A 263 -14.05 -7.93 -1.51
C ASP A 263 -14.82 -6.87 -2.32
N LEU A 264 -14.10 -6.03 -3.07
CA LEU A 264 -14.67 -4.93 -3.86
C LEU A 264 -15.78 -5.40 -4.82
N ASP A 265 -15.53 -6.47 -5.59
CA ASP A 265 -16.48 -7.00 -6.57
C ASP A 265 -17.74 -7.60 -5.92
N GLN A 266 -17.62 -8.08 -4.69
CA GLN A 266 -18.73 -8.64 -3.92
C GLN A 266 -19.52 -7.54 -3.21
N SER A 267 -18.85 -6.46 -2.79
CA SER A 267 -19.44 -5.37 -2.02
C SER A 267 -20.20 -4.38 -2.89
N ASN A 268 -19.67 -4.03 -4.08
CA ASN A 268 -20.26 -3.00 -4.94
C ASN A 268 -21.72 -3.28 -5.36
N PRO A 269 -22.12 -4.51 -5.70
CA PRO A 269 -23.52 -4.83 -5.99
C PRO A 269 -24.48 -4.67 -4.80
N LEU A 270 -23.97 -4.65 -3.56
CA LEU A 270 -24.78 -4.57 -2.34
C LEU A 270 -25.15 -3.13 -1.97
N PHE A 271 -24.33 -2.14 -2.35
CA PHE A 271 -24.54 -0.75 -1.91
C PHE A 271 -25.91 -0.17 -2.25
N PRO A 272 -26.51 -0.38 -3.44
CA PRO A 272 -27.85 0.14 -3.74
C PRO A 272 -28.97 -0.38 -2.83
N GLN A 273 -28.75 -1.52 -2.16
CA GLN A 273 -29.70 -2.14 -1.23
C GLN A 273 -29.30 -1.93 0.24
N THR A 274 -28.21 -1.20 0.49
CA THR A 274 -27.68 -0.96 1.83
C THR A 274 -28.32 0.29 2.45
N ASP A 275 -28.86 0.15 3.66
CA ASP A 275 -29.44 1.28 4.39
C ASP A 275 -28.37 2.23 4.90
N VAL A 276 -27.35 1.70 5.58
CA VAL A 276 -26.29 2.52 6.19
C VAL A 276 -24.91 1.99 5.85
N VAL A 277 -24.04 2.88 5.34
CA VAL A 277 -22.61 2.61 5.19
C VAL A 277 -21.85 3.38 6.27
N LEU A 278 -21.05 2.67 7.08
CA LEU A 278 -20.18 3.28 8.08
C LEU A 278 -18.72 3.22 7.62
N ILE A 279 -18.21 4.37 7.19
CA ILE A 279 -16.84 4.54 6.70
C ILE A 279 -15.93 4.95 7.87
N ILE A 280 -14.92 4.14 8.18
CA ILE A 280 -14.02 4.37 9.33
C ILE A 280 -12.61 4.64 8.83
N GLY A 281 -12.29 5.93 8.66
CA GLY A 281 -10.94 6.35 8.31
C GLY A 281 -10.47 5.98 6.90
N ALA A 282 -11.42 5.73 5.98
CA ALA A 282 -11.17 5.64 4.55
C ALA A 282 -11.46 6.99 3.87
N ASN A 283 -10.71 7.31 2.81
CA ASN A 283 -10.91 8.52 2.02
C ASN A 283 -10.79 8.23 0.52
N ASP A 284 -9.58 7.93 0.04
CA ASP A 284 -9.34 7.77 -1.41
C ASP A 284 -10.11 6.58 -2.01
N VAL A 285 -10.22 5.47 -1.26
CA VAL A 285 -10.89 4.22 -1.68
C VAL A 285 -12.42 4.33 -1.79
N VAL A 286 -12.99 5.45 -1.33
CA VAL A 286 -14.43 5.76 -1.38
C VAL A 286 -14.69 7.08 -2.14
N ASN A 287 -13.69 7.61 -2.85
CA ASN A 287 -13.78 8.93 -3.48
C ASN A 287 -14.41 8.84 -4.89
N PRO A 288 -15.61 9.39 -5.13
CA PRO A 288 -16.30 9.31 -6.41
C PRO A 288 -15.54 9.99 -7.57
N SER A 289 -14.59 10.89 -7.29
CA SER A 289 -13.74 11.49 -8.32
C SER A 289 -12.97 10.47 -9.14
N ALA A 290 -12.73 9.26 -8.62
CA ALA A 290 -12.13 8.19 -9.40
C ALA A 290 -13.00 7.74 -10.58
N ARG A 291 -14.33 7.85 -10.47
CA ARG A 291 -15.31 7.49 -11.50
C ARG A 291 -15.72 8.69 -12.34
N ASP A 292 -15.95 9.83 -11.69
CA ASP A 292 -16.70 10.94 -12.28
C ASP A 292 -15.81 12.08 -12.84
N ASP A 293 -14.54 12.15 -12.43
CA ASP A 293 -13.63 13.25 -12.79
C ASP A 293 -12.37 12.76 -13.52
N ALA A 294 -12.36 12.93 -14.85
CA ALA A 294 -11.22 12.60 -15.71
C ALA A 294 -9.93 13.40 -15.41
N GLY A 295 -10.03 14.53 -14.70
CA GLY A 295 -8.89 15.33 -14.26
C GLY A 295 -8.28 14.87 -12.94
N SER A 296 -8.93 13.96 -12.21
CA SER A 296 -8.49 13.51 -10.90
C SER A 296 -7.25 12.63 -10.96
N ALA A 297 -6.36 12.77 -9.97
CA ALA A 297 -5.16 11.93 -9.83
C ALA A 297 -5.46 10.44 -9.59
N ILE A 298 -6.71 10.12 -9.24
CA ILE A 298 -7.20 8.75 -8.98
C ILE A 298 -8.23 8.30 -10.03
N TYR A 299 -8.39 9.02 -11.15
CA TYR A 299 -9.34 8.65 -12.19
C TYR A 299 -9.07 7.23 -12.71
N GLY A 300 -10.13 6.43 -12.83
CA GLY A 300 -10.10 5.03 -13.24
C GLY A 300 -9.70 4.02 -12.15
N MET A 301 -9.36 4.47 -10.94
CA MET A 301 -9.18 3.58 -9.78
C MET A 301 -10.53 2.92 -9.43
N PRO A 302 -10.61 1.58 -9.32
CA PRO A 302 -11.78 0.94 -8.73
C PRO A 302 -11.99 1.53 -7.33
N ILE A 303 -13.23 1.85 -6.98
CA ILE A 303 -13.59 2.37 -5.65
C ILE A 303 -14.76 1.56 -5.10
N LEU A 304 -14.96 1.66 -3.78
CA LEU A 304 -16.22 1.23 -3.17
C LEU A 304 -17.27 2.30 -3.46
N GLU A 305 -18.32 1.93 -4.21
CA GLU A 305 -19.41 2.83 -4.65
C GLU A 305 -20.42 3.09 -3.52
N VAL A 306 -19.89 3.51 -2.37
CA VAL A 306 -20.65 3.81 -1.14
C VAL A 306 -21.64 4.95 -1.34
N ASP A 307 -21.42 5.81 -2.33
CA ASP A 307 -22.32 6.90 -2.73
C ASP A 307 -23.70 6.40 -3.16
N ARG A 308 -23.82 5.13 -3.53
CA ARG A 308 -25.09 4.50 -3.93
C ARG A 308 -25.94 3.99 -2.77
N ALA A 309 -25.40 3.97 -1.54
CA ALA A 309 -26.15 3.57 -0.37
C ALA A 309 -27.13 4.66 0.09
N ARG A 310 -28.16 4.27 0.84
CA ARG A 310 -29.21 5.19 1.29
C ARG A 310 -28.70 6.25 2.26
N THR A 311 -27.78 5.90 3.15
CA THR A 311 -27.12 6.85 4.07
C THR A 311 -25.67 6.45 4.24
N VAL A 312 -24.77 7.43 4.16
CA VAL A 312 -23.33 7.23 4.33
C VAL A 312 -22.86 8.01 5.55
N ILE A 313 -22.11 7.36 6.43
CA ILE A 313 -21.58 7.96 7.65
C ILE A 313 -20.06 7.88 7.58
N VAL A 314 -19.39 9.02 7.66
CA VAL A 314 -17.92 9.10 7.56
C VAL A 314 -17.32 9.51 8.89
N VAL A 315 -16.50 8.62 9.44
CA VAL A 315 -15.74 8.85 10.67
C VAL A 315 -14.32 9.31 10.32
N LYS A 316 -14.00 10.57 10.60
CA LYS A 316 -12.65 11.14 10.44
C LYS A 316 -12.40 12.30 11.41
N ARG A 317 -11.14 12.65 11.64
CA ARG A 317 -10.76 13.73 12.59
C ARG A 317 -11.01 15.15 12.07
N SER A 318 -10.93 15.35 10.76
CA SER A 318 -10.98 16.66 10.09
C SER A 318 -11.30 16.47 8.61
N LEU A 319 -11.54 17.54 7.87
CA LEU A 319 -11.69 17.49 6.40
C LEU A 319 -10.36 17.31 5.64
N SER A 320 -9.26 16.96 6.33
CA SER A 320 -7.96 16.75 5.68
C SER A 320 -8.04 15.68 4.58
N PRO A 321 -7.27 15.87 3.48
CA PRO A 321 -7.24 14.94 2.37
C PRO A 321 -6.59 13.61 2.77
N GLY A 322 -6.83 12.60 1.94
CA GLY A 322 -6.29 11.26 2.11
C GLY A 322 -4.85 11.15 1.62
N PHE A 323 -4.49 9.98 1.12
CA PHE A 323 -3.14 9.75 0.64
C PHE A 323 -2.87 10.57 -0.64
N ALA A 324 -3.82 10.55 -1.57
CA ALA A 324 -3.73 11.22 -2.86
C ALA A 324 -3.70 12.76 -2.78
N GLY A 325 -3.94 13.35 -1.60
CA GLY A 325 -3.89 14.81 -1.42
C GLY A 325 -5.04 15.58 -2.07
N ILE A 326 -6.07 14.89 -2.53
CA ILE A 326 -7.26 15.48 -3.17
C ILE A 326 -8.44 15.57 -2.19
N ASP A 327 -9.35 16.49 -2.46
CA ASP A 327 -10.64 16.58 -1.78
C ASP A 327 -11.58 15.45 -2.23
N ASN A 328 -12.61 15.15 -1.42
CA ASN A 328 -13.54 14.06 -1.68
C ASN A 328 -14.98 14.58 -1.80
N PRO A 329 -15.58 14.56 -3.01
CA PRO A 329 -16.95 14.98 -3.25
C PRO A 329 -18.00 14.29 -2.37
N LEU A 330 -17.76 13.03 -1.97
CA LEU A 330 -18.67 12.26 -1.12
C LEU A 330 -19.02 12.99 0.18
N PHE A 331 -18.07 13.73 0.76
CA PHE A 331 -18.27 14.40 2.05
C PHE A 331 -19.31 15.52 1.99
N TYR A 332 -19.68 15.97 0.79
CA TYR A 332 -20.62 17.06 0.54
C TYR A 332 -21.97 16.57 0.02
N ASN A 333 -22.16 15.25 -0.14
CA ASN A 333 -23.42 14.68 -0.60
C ASN A 333 -24.51 14.85 0.47
N GLU A 334 -25.76 15.05 0.03
CA GLU A 334 -26.90 15.30 0.92
C GLU A 334 -27.16 14.13 1.89
N HIS A 335 -26.98 12.90 1.44
CA HIS A 335 -27.15 11.67 2.22
C HIS A 335 -25.88 11.22 2.95
N THR A 336 -24.84 12.05 2.99
CA THR A 336 -23.60 11.78 3.73
C THR A 336 -23.54 12.58 5.02
N LEU A 337 -23.26 11.90 6.12
CA LEU A 337 -23.14 12.44 7.47
C LEU A 337 -21.68 12.32 7.96
N MET A 338 -21.14 13.41 8.49
CA MET A 338 -19.76 13.50 8.95
C MET A 338 -19.71 13.43 10.48
N LEU A 339 -19.12 12.37 11.01
CA LEU A 339 -18.82 12.22 12.44
C LEU A 339 -17.35 12.57 12.70
N PHE A 340 -17.12 13.76 13.26
CA PHE A 340 -15.77 14.27 13.51
C PHE A 340 -15.19 13.77 14.84
N ALA A 341 -14.40 12.71 14.79
CA ALA A 341 -13.74 12.14 15.96
C ALA A 341 -12.54 11.26 15.58
N ASP A 342 -11.75 10.88 16.58
CA ASP A 342 -10.82 9.76 16.45
C ASP A 342 -11.59 8.46 16.20
N GLY A 343 -11.09 7.59 15.33
CA GLY A 343 -11.82 6.40 14.87
C GLY A 343 -12.25 5.48 16.02
N LYS A 344 -11.42 5.31 17.05
CA LYS A 344 -11.77 4.47 18.20
C LYS A 344 -12.82 5.14 19.07
N LYS A 345 -12.60 6.41 19.43
CA LYS A 345 -13.52 7.19 20.26
C LYS A 345 -14.90 7.32 19.62
N ALA A 346 -14.95 7.53 18.30
CA ALA A 346 -16.19 7.64 17.56
C ALA A 346 -17.04 6.38 17.71
N VAL A 347 -16.42 5.21 17.46
CA VAL A 347 -17.12 3.91 17.53
C VAL A 347 -17.51 3.58 18.97
N GLU A 348 -16.68 3.90 19.97
CA GLU A 348 -17.02 3.73 21.40
C GLU A 348 -18.22 4.58 21.81
N SER A 349 -18.26 5.85 21.37
CA SER A 349 -19.39 6.75 21.62
C SER A 349 -20.67 6.28 20.93
N VAL A 350 -20.58 5.82 19.67
CA VAL A 350 -21.72 5.25 18.94
C VAL A 350 -22.23 3.99 19.61
N LEU A 351 -21.34 3.11 20.07
CA LEU A 351 -21.73 1.89 20.78
C LEU A 351 -22.48 2.21 22.07
N THR A 352 -22.00 3.19 22.84
CA THR A 352 -22.67 3.63 24.08
C THR A 352 -24.06 4.19 23.78
N ALA A 353 -24.18 5.06 22.78
CA ALA A 353 -25.47 5.62 22.37
C ALA A 353 -26.42 4.55 21.80
N LEU A 354 -25.88 3.51 21.16
CA LEU A 354 -26.66 2.38 20.67
C LEU A 354 -27.21 1.54 21.83
N ASP A 355 -26.44 1.30 22.88
CA ASP A 355 -26.90 0.57 24.08
C ASP A 355 -28.03 1.30 24.82
N ASP A 356 -28.05 2.64 24.75
CA ASP A 356 -29.07 3.49 25.36
C ASP A 356 -30.37 3.61 24.51
N LEU A 357 -30.37 3.09 23.27
CA LEU A 357 -31.50 3.02 22.32
C LEU A 357 -32.32 1.74 22.48
#